data_AF-A0A8K0J2Q0-F1
#
_entry.id   AF-A0A8K0J2Q0-F1
#
_cell.length_a   1.000
_cell.length_b   1.000
_cell.length_c   1.000
_cell.angle_alpha   90.00
_cell.angle_beta   90.00
_cell.angle_gamma   90.00
#
_symmetry.space_group_name_H-M   'P 1'
#
loop_
_entity.id
_entity.type
_entity.pdbx_description
1 polymer ?
#
loop_
_entity_poly.entity_id
_entity_poly.type
_entity_poly.pdbx_seq_one_letter_code
_entity_poly.pdbx_strand_id
1 'polypeptide(L)'
;MTTTDIIHAYRHLYRNLLRAVQYAAPARFIARDQLRKAFRHPNPPCSGPSPPPSAAATVASPRLDAEGVKRTIWFLEAAAKERGLEHKILKNLLRVHGDRVVKEGGSWKRLLLKSKQM
;
A
#
# COMPACT_ATOMS: atom_id res chain seq x y z
N MET A 1 -16.15 -1.23 12.79
CA MET A 1 -15.67 -0.17 11.89
C MET A 1 -16.67 -0.07 10.76
N THR A 2 -17.32 1.08 10.62
CA THR A 2 -18.29 1.35 9.56
C THR A 2 -17.56 1.51 8.22
N THR A 3 -18.24 1.35 7.09
CA THR A 3 -17.67 1.56 5.76
C THR A 3 -17.03 2.95 5.62
N THR A 4 -17.60 3.95 6.30
CA THR A 4 -17.11 5.32 6.37
C THR A 4 -15.72 5.39 7.03
N ASP A 5 -15.46 4.61 8.08
CA ASP A 5 -14.17 4.56 8.76
C ASP A 5 -13.07 4.02 7.83
N ILE A 6 -13.40 3.03 7.00
CA ILE A 6 -12.48 2.47 6.01
C ILE A 6 -12.12 3.52 4.95
N ILE A 7 -13.12 4.27 4.47
CA ILE A 7 -12.91 5.35 3.49
C ILE A 7 -12.04 6.46 4.09
N HIS A 8 -12.29 6.87 5.33
CA HIS A 8 -11.47 7.88 6.01
C HIS A 8 -10.03 7.39 6.22
N ALA A 9 -9.85 6.16 6.72
CA ALA A 9 -8.53 5.55 6.88
C ALA A 9 -7.74 5.51 5.55
N TYR A 10 -8.40 5.09 4.47
CA TYR A 10 -7.80 5.11 3.13
C TYR A 10 -7.38 6.51 2.69
N ARG A 11 -8.25 7.52 2.89
CA ARG A 11 -7.96 8.91 2.51
C ARG A 11 -6.78 9.49 3.28
N HIS A 12 -6.70 9.25 4.59
CA HIS A 12 -5.60 9.73 5.43
C HIS A 12 -4.27 9.06 5.05
N LEU A 13 -4.26 7.73 4.88
CA LEU A 13 -3.08 7.00 4.43
C LEU A 13 -2.63 7.46 3.05
N TYR A 14 -3.54 7.62 2.11
CA TYR A 14 -3.21 8.05 0.74
C TYR A 14 -2.56 9.45 0.72
N ARG A 15 -3.12 10.42 1.45
CA ARG A 15 -2.57 11.78 1.51
C ARG A 15 -1.20 11.81 2.18
N ASN A 16 -1.04 11.14 3.32
CA ASN A 16 0.24 11.11 4.03
C ASN A 16 1.33 10.36 3.26
N LEU A 17 0.98 9.28 2.56
CA LEU A 17 1.90 8.53 1.71
C LEU A 17 2.49 9.39 0.58
N LEU A 18 1.65 10.18 -0.09
CA LEU A 18 2.12 11.06 -1.16
C LEU A 18 3.03 12.18 -0.66
N ARG A 19 2.73 12.73 0.53
CA ARG A 19 3.59 13.72 1.19
C ARG A 19 4.93 13.11 1.59
N ALA A 20 4.94 11.90 2.16
CA ALA A 20 6.15 11.18 2.55
C ALA A 20 7.10 10.92 1.38
N VAL A 21 6.53 10.62 0.21
CA VAL A 21 7.27 10.38 -1.04
C VAL A 21 7.63 11.68 -1.78
N GLN A 22 7.26 12.85 -1.25
CA GLN A 22 7.46 14.16 -1.89
C GLN A 22 6.92 14.19 -3.34
N TYR A 23 5.84 13.45 -3.61
CA TYR A 23 5.26 13.31 -4.95
C TYR A 23 6.24 12.86 -6.05
N ALA A 24 7.36 12.23 -5.69
CA ALA A 24 8.37 11.81 -6.63
C ALA A 24 7.88 10.66 -7.54
N ALA A 25 8.11 10.80 -8.85
CA ALA A 25 8.05 9.68 -9.78
C ALA A 25 9.40 8.94 -9.74
N PRO A 26 9.44 7.59 -9.73
CA PRO A 26 8.32 6.68 -9.91
C PRO A 26 7.59 6.27 -8.61
N ALA A 27 8.13 6.66 -7.46
CA ALA A 27 7.77 6.17 -6.13
C ALA A 27 6.27 6.33 -5.78
N ARG A 28 5.66 7.45 -6.18
CA ARG A 28 4.23 7.73 -5.95
C ARG A 28 3.28 6.68 -6.54
N PHE A 29 3.63 6.12 -7.69
CA PHE A 29 2.73 5.22 -8.42
C PHE A 29 2.69 3.85 -7.80
N ILE A 30 3.85 3.32 -7.45
CA ILE A 30 4.00 2.09 -6.67
C ILE A 30 3.26 2.19 -5.36
N ALA A 31 3.50 3.28 -4.62
CA ALA A 31 2.99 3.43 -3.27
C ALA A 31 1.46 3.45 -3.33
N ARG A 32 0.90 4.18 -4.31
CA ARG A 32 -0.53 4.17 -4.61
C ARG A 32 -1.04 2.78 -4.98
N ASP A 33 -0.39 2.10 -5.92
CA ASP A 33 -0.87 0.83 -6.45
C ASP A 33 -0.80 -0.27 -5.38
N GLN A 34 0.24 -0.24 -4.54
CA GLN A 34 0.36 -1.12 -3.38
C GLN A 34 -0.74 -0.85 -2.35
N LEU A 35 -1.03 0.42 -2.04
CA LEU A 35 -2.12 0.78 -1.14
C LEU A 35 -3.47 0.31 -1.69
N ARG A 36 -3.72 0.50 -3.00
CA ARG A 36 -4.93 0.01 -3.66
C ARG A 36 -5.06 -1.51 -3.60
N LYS A 37 -3.97 -2.25 -3.83
CA LYS A 37 -3.95 -3.72 -3.71
C LYS A 37 -4.29 -4.17 -2.30
N ALA A 38 -3.67 -3.56 -1.28
CA ALA A 38 -3.89 -3.91 0.13
C ALA A 38 -5.33 -3.71 0.59
N PHE A 39 -6.01 -2.65 0.14
CA PHE A 39 -7.41 -2.39 0.48
C PHE A 39 -8.41 -3.19 -0.36
N ARG A 40 -8.06 -3.57 -1.61
CA ARG A 40 -8.94 -4.33 -2.52
C ARG A 40 -8.88 -5.83 -2.29
N HIS A 41 -7.70 -6.35 -1.97
CA HIS A 41 -7.44 -7.73 -1.60
C HIS A 41 -6.86 -7.73 -0.18
N PRO A 42 -7.70 -7.49 0.84
CA PRO A 42 -7.28 -7.77 2.20
C PRO A 42 -6.87 -9.24 2.24
N ASN A 43 -5.60 -9.51 2.51
CA ASN A 43 -5.03 -10.84 2.39
C ASN A 43 -6.00 -11.89 2.93
N PRO A 44 -6.46 -12.87 2.14
CA PRO A 44 -6.90 -14.12 2.73
C PRO A 44 -5.69 -14.69 3.49
N PRO A 45 -5.88 -15.24 4.70
CA PRO A 45 -4.80 -15.86 5.45
C PRO A 45 -4.30 -17.08 4.66
N CYS A 46 -3.29 -16.89 3.82
CA CYS A 46 -2.74 -17.96 2.98
C CYS A 46 -1.22 -17.93 3.02
N SER A 47 -0.67 -18.32 4.17
CA SER A 47 0.61 -19.03 4.26
C SER A 47 0.32 -20.45 4.77
N GLY A 48 -0.54 -21.18 4.05
CA GLY A 48 -0.98 -22.53 4.36
C GLY A 48 -1.72 -23.15 3.17
N PRO A 49 -1.70 -24.49 3.01
CA PRO A 49 -2.34 -25.17 1.90
C PRO A 49 -3.85 -24.91 1.92
N SER A 50 -4.39 -24.65 0.72
CA SER A 50 -5.78 -24.28 0.44
C SER A 50 -6.80 -25.20 1.14
N PRO A 51 -7.76 -24.65 1.90
CA PRO A 51 -8.94 -25.40 2.31
C PRO A 51 -9.87 -25.66 1.10
N PRO A 52 -10.68 -26.73 1.13
CA PRO A 52 -11.58 -27.10 0.05
C PRO A 52 -12.64 -26.02 -0.28
N PRO A 53 -13.12 -25.98 -1.54
CA PRO A 53 -13.96 -24.90 -2.07
C PRO A 53 -15.36 -24.78 -1.43
N SER A 54 -15.79 -25.70 -0.55
CA SER A 54 -17.13 -25.66 0.06
C SER A 54 -17.24 -24.88 1.38
N ALA A 55 -16.15 -24.27 1.87
CA ALA A 55 -16.14 -23.40 3.06
C ALA A 55 -15.75 -21.94 2.74
N ALA A 56 -15.81 -21.55 1.46
CA ALA A 56 -15.20 -20.34 0.92
C ALA A 56 -15.94 -19.01 1.21
N ALA A 57 -16.94 -18.97 2.09
CA ALA A 57 -17.82 -17.80 2.22
C ALA A 57 -18.09 -17.29 3.66
N THR A 58 -17.33 -17.73 4.67
CA THR A 58 -17.40 -17.15 6.04
C THR A 58 -16.02 -16.67 6.51
N VAL A 59 -15.21 -16.12 5.61
CA VAL A 59 -13.93 -15.52 5.99
C VAL A 59 -14.20 -14.08 6.36
N ALA A 60 -14.21 -13.83 7.67
CA ALA A 60 -14.48 -12.55 8.31
C ALA A 60 -13.89 -11.38 7.53
N SER A 61 -14.72 -10.35 7.29
CA SER A 61 -14.28 -9.06 6.77
C SER A 61 -12.98 -8.68 7.49
N PRO A 62 -11.91 -8.32 6.76
CA PRO A 62 -10.68 -7.88 7.40
C PRO A 62 -11.03 -6.78 8.38
N ARG A 63 -10.87 -7.06 9.68
CA ARG A 63 -10.98 -6.01 10.67
C ARG A 63 -9.80 -5.09 10.43
N LEU A 64 -10.07 -3.95 9.79
CA LEU A 64 -9.07 -2.91 9.60
C LEU A 64 -8.57 -2.51 10.99
N ASP A 65 -7.31 -2.81 11.29
CA ASP A 65 -6.72 -2.48 12.58
C ASP A 65 -6.51 -0.96 12.67
N ALA A 66 -7.37 -0.30 13.45
CA ALA A 66 -7.35 1.14 13.63
C ALA A 66 -6.03 1.62 14.26
N GLU A 67 -5.40 0.82 15.12
CA GLU A 67 -4.12 1.20 15.71
C GLU A 67 -2.97 1.05 14.71
N GLY A 68 -2.96 -0.03 13.92
CA GLY A 68 -2.01 -0.21 12.82
C GLY A 68 -2.06 0.95 11.81
N VAL A 69 -3.28 1.43 11.48
CA VAL A 69 -3.45 2.61 10.63
C VAL A 69 -2.84 3.86 11.25
N LYS A 70 -3.07 4.11 12.55
CA LYS A 70 -2.49 5.26 13.27
C LYS A 70 -0.96 5.22 13.28
N ARG A 71 -0.36 4.07 13.61
CA ARG A 71 1.11 3.87 13.59
C ARG A 71 1.69 4.15 12.21
N THR A 72 1.01 3.67 11.17
CA THR A 72 1.42 3.89 9.78
C THR A 72 1.34 5.37 9.40
N ILE A 73 0.29 6.07 9.84
CA ILE A 73 0.15 7.51 9.63
C ILE A 73 1.30 8.27 10.29
N TRP A 74 1.62 7.99 11.55
CA TRP A 74 2.74 8.62 12.25
C TRP A 74 4.08 8.36 11.55
N PHE A 75 4.32 7.13 11.09
CA PHE A 75 5.52 6.81 10.32
C PHE A 75 5.61 7.62 9.02
N LEU A 76 4.51 7.75 8.28
CA LEU A 76 4.46 8.51 7.03
C LEU A 76 4.61 10.02 7.27
N GLU A 77 4.03 10.53 8.36
CA GLU A 77 4.18 11.94 8.76
C GLU A 77 5.62 12.25 9.14
N ALA A 78 6.28 11.37 9.91
CA ALA A 78 7.71 11.48 10.22
C ALA A 78 8.58 11.46 8.94
N ALA A 79 8.32 10.51 8.04
CA ALA A 79 9.00 10.41 6.75
C ALA A 79 8.77 11.61 5.82
N ALA A 80 7.67 12.35 6.00
CA ALA A 80 7.36 13.57 5.25
C ALA A 80 8.03 14.82 5.86
N LYS A 81 8.11 14.89 7.19
CA LYS A 81 8.62 16.06 7.92
C LYS A 81 10.14 16.17 7.81
N GLU A 82 10.85 15.05 7.91
CA GLU A 82 12.32 15.03 7.90
C GLU A 82 12.84 13.99 6.90
N ARG A 83 13.97 14.29 6.24
CA ARG A 83 14.72 13.29 5.44
C ARG A 83 15.52 12.33 6.33
N GLY A 84 14.87 11.85 7.38
CA GLY A 84 15.42 10.95 8.39
C GLY A 84 15.48 9.49 7.93
N LEU A 85 15.54 8.59 8.91
CA LEU A 85 15.60 7.14 8.67
C LEU A 85 14.31 6.64 8.02
N GLU A 86 13.16 7.14 8.43
CA GLU A 86 11.82 6.77 7.95
C GLU A 86 11.69 7.06 6.45
N HIS A 87 12.18 8.23 6.01
CA HIS A 87 12.21 8.58 4.60
C HIS A 87 13.13 7.64 3.79
N LYS A 88 14.31 7.31 4.33
CA LYS A 88 15.26 6.38 3.69
C LYS A 88 14.68 4.96 3.62
N ILE A 89 14.05 4.49 4.70
CA ILE A 89 13.38 3.19 4.78
C ILE A 89 12.26 3.12 3.74
N LEU A 90 11.37 4.12 3.71
CA LEU A 90 10.27 4.17 2.75
C LEU A 90 10.79 4.19 1.30
N LYS A 91 11.80 5.00 1.01
CA LYS A 91 12.41 5.08 -0.32
C LYS A 91 13.02 3.74 -0.75
N ASN A 92 13.76 3.08 0.15
CA ASN A 92 14.38 1.79 -0.14
C ASN A 92 13.33 0.68 -0.34
N LEU A 93 12.29 0.64 0.50
CA LEU A 93 11.16 -0.28 0.34
C LEU A 93 10.50 -0.12 -1.03
N LEU A 94 10.20 1.11 -1.43
CA LEU A 94 9.58 1.40 -2.72
C LEU A 94 10.51 1.04 -3.88
N ARG A 95 11.81 1.28 -3.76
CA ARG A 95 12.81 0.87 -4.76
C ARG A 95 12.84 -0.65 -4.92
N VAL A 96 13.03 -1.39 -3.83
CA VAL A 96 13.11 -2.86 -3.83
C VAL A 96 11.81 -3.49 -4.32
N HIS A 97 10.66 -2.95 -3.90
CA HIS A 97 9.36 -3.42 -4.41
C HIS A 97 9.27 -3.24 -5.92
N GLY A 98 9.78 -2.14 -6.47
CA GLY A 98 9.85 -1.97 -7.91
C GLY A 98 10.75 -2.92 -8.64
N ASP A 99 11.94 -3.15 -8.09
CA ASP A 99 12.86 -4.10 -8.67
C ASP A 99 12.25 -5.51 -8.68
N ARG A 100 11.48 -5.88 -7.63
CA ARG A 100 10.74 -7.16 -7.58
C ARG A 100 9.63 -7.23 -8.61
N VAL A 101 8.77 -6.22 -8.70
CA VAL A 101 7.68 -6.18 -9.68
C VAL A 101 8.22 -6.24 -11.12
N VAL A 102 9.36 -5.58 -11.38
CA VAL A 102 10.03 -5.64 -12.69
C VAL A 102 10.59 -7.03 -12.95
N LYS A 103 11.23 -7.67 -11.96
CA LYS A 103 11.73 -9.05 -12.07
C LYS A 103 10.62 -10.07 -12.30
N GLU A 104 9.45 -9.86 -11.69
CA GLU A 104 8.24 -10.68 -11.87
C GLU A 104 7.51 -10.41 -13.21
N GLY A 105 8.12 -9.64 -14.13
CA GLY A 105 7.61 -9.41 -15.49
C GLY A 105 6.79 -8.12 -15.68
N GLY A 106 6.59 -7.34 -14.61
CA GLY A 106 5.86 -6.08 -14.63
C GLY A 106 6.74 -4.89 -14.98
N SER A 107 6.82 -4.50 -16.26
CA SER A 107 7.51 -3.27 -16.66
C SER A 107 6.89 -2.05 -15.99
N TRP A 108 7.56 -1.49 -14.99
CA TRP A 108 7.11 -0.26 -14.34
C TRP A 108 7.10 0.94 -15.31
N LYS A 109 7.90 0.90 -16.39
CA LYS A 109 7.77 1.87 -17.49
C LYS A 109 6.36 1.87 -18.08
N ARG A 110 5.69 0.71 -18.19
CA ARG A 110 4.25 0.65 -18.58
C ARG A 110 3.34 1.30 -17.55
N LEU A 111 3.58 1.12 -16.24
CA LEU A 111 2.81 1.78 -15.18
C LEU A 111 2.99 3.31 -15.21
N LEU A 112 4.22 3.78 -15.46
CA LEU A 112 4.55 5.19 -15.67
C LEU A 112 3.85 5.75 -16.92
N LEU A 113 3.90 5.07 -18.06
CA LEU A 113 3.21 5.50 -19.28
C LEU A 113 1.69 5.54 -19.08
N LYS A 114 1.09 4.50 -18.49
CA LYS A 114 -0.36 4.43 -18.21
C LYS A 114 -0.83 5.53 -17.26
N SER A 115 0.05 6.00 -16.39
CA SER A 115 -0.23 7.09 -15.44
C SER A 115 -0.08 8.49 -16.02
N LYS A 116 0.63 8.67 -17.14
CA LYS A 116 0.77 9.95 -17.84
C LYS A 116 -0.42 10.24 -18.78
N GLN A 117 -1.24 9.22 -19.03
CA GLN A 117 -2.41 9.25 -19.91
C GLN A 117 -3.76 9.37 -19.19
N MET A 118 -3.74 9.50 -17.86
CA MET A 118 -4.89 9.74 -16.98
C MET A 118 -4.69 11.07 -16.26
#